data_AF-A0A5S9MB28-F1
#
_entry.id   AF-A0A5S9MB28-F1
#
_cell.length_a   1.000
_cell.length_b   1.000
_cell.length_c   1.000
_cell.angle_alpha   90.00
_cell.angle_beta   90.00
_cell.angle_gamma   90.00
#
_symmetry.space_group_name_H-M   'P 1'
#
loop_
_entity.id
_entity.type
_entity.pdbx_description
1 polymer ?
#
loop_
_entity_poly.entity_id
_entity_poly.type
_entity_poly.pdbx_seq_one_letter_code
_entity_poly.pdbx_strand_id
1 'polypeptide(L)' 'MNTLIEGELSVLFEVIQRIHEAPFEKGLHRVATNIRIDDRRDQTTTLTSKLESVNKHLNQ' A
#
# COMPACT_ATOMS: atom_id res chain seq x y z
N MET A 1 -10.28 -3.95 5.84
CA MET A 1 -9.45 -4.96 5.16
C MET A 1 -8.76 -4.24 4.03
N ASN A 2 -7.43 -4.30 4.00
CA ASN A 2 -6.61 -3.42 3.18
C ASN A 2 -5.61 -4.28 2.43
N THR A 3 -5.22 -3.89 1.23
CA THR A 3 -4.08 -4.52 0.54
C THR A 3 -2.83 -3.70 0.85
N LEU A 4 -1.80 -4.37 1.36
CA LEU A 4 -0.48 -3.76 1.57
C LEU A 4 0.41 -4.06 0.38
N ILE A 5 0.98 -3.02 -0.21
CA ILE A 5 1.93 -3.09 -1.32
C ILE A 5 3.11 -2.17 -1.00
N GLU A 6 4.31 -2.57 -1.41
CA GLU A 6 5.55 -1.81 -1.24
C GLU A 6 6.29 -1.74 -2.58
N GLY A 7 6.96 -0.62 -2.82
CA GLY A 7 7.72 -0.36 -4.02
C GLY A 7 7.99 1.13 -4.18
N GLU A 8 8.59 1.49 -5.30
CA GLU A 8 8.85 2.90 -5.65
C GLU A 8 7.56 3.68 -5.82
N LEU A 9 7.52 4.92 -5.29
CA LEU A 9 6.31 5.73 -5.22
C LEU A 9 5.66 5.94 -6.59
N SER A 10 6.45 6.19 -7.63
CA SER A 10 5.96 6.36 -9.02
C SER A 10 5.25 5.12 -9.53
N VAL A 11 5.84 3.94 -9.33
CA VAL A 11 5.28 2.65 -9.73
C VAL A 11 3.99 2.36 -8.96
N LEU A 12 3.96 2.66 -7.65
CA LEU A 12 2.77 2.48 -6.83
C LEU A 12 1.60 3.33 -7.33
N PHE A 13 1.83 4.57 -7.77
CA PHE A 13 0.76 5.39 -8.34
C PHE A 13 0.19 4.81 -9.65
N GLU A 14 1.04 4.27 -10.53
CA GLU A 14 0.56 3.60 -11.74
C GLU A 14 -0.28 2.35 -11.43
N VAL A 15 0.13 1.57 -10.43
CA VAL A 15 -0.60 0.38 -9.98
C VAL A 15 -1.95 0.78 -9.38
N ILE A 16 -1.97 1.78 -8.50
CA ILE A 16 -3.18 2.30 -7.88
C ILE A 16 -4.16 2.78 -8.95
N GLN A 17 -3.67 3.49 -9.98
CA GLN A 17 -4.51 3.95 -11.08
C GLN A 17 -5.16 2.76 -11.81
N ARG A 18 -4.37 1.75 -12.21
CA ARG A 18 -4.90 0.55 -12.87
C ARG A 18 -5.95 -0.17 -12.00
N ILE A 19 -5.73 -0.25 -10.69
CA ILE A 19 -6.68 -0.85 -9.74
C ILE A 19 -7.97 -0.03 -9.64
N HIS A 20 -7.88 1.31 -9.63
CA HIS A 20 -9.04 2.19 -9.56
C HIS A 20 -9.90 2.11 -10.82
N GLU A 21 -9.29 1.95 -11.99
CA GLU A 21 -9.98 1.89 -13.29
C GLU A 21 -10.63 0.53 -13.59
N ALA A 22 -10.05 -0.58 -13.08
CA ALA A 22 -10.53 -1.94 -13.35
C ALA A 22 -12.04 -2.19 -13.07
N PRO A 23 -12.69 -1.59 -12.06
CA PRO A 23 -14.14 -1.72 -11.86
C PRO A 23 -14.97 -0.97 -12.92
N PHE A 24 -14.47 0.14 -13.48
CA PHE A 24 -15.17 0.89 -14.52
C PHE A 24 -15.22 0.12 -15.84
N GLU A 25 -14.18 -0.65 -16.17
CA GLU A 25 -14.18 -1.59 -17.30
C GLU A 25 -15.30 -2.65 -17.19
N LYS A 26 -15.80 -2.88 -15.97
CA LYS A 26 -16.93 -3.79 -15.70
C LYS A 26 -18.29 -3.10 -15.67
N GLY A 27 -18.36 -1.82 -16.08
CA GLY A 27 -19.60 -1.05 -16.16
C GLY A 27 -20.06 -0.41 -14.85
N LEU A 28 -19.19 -0.37 -13.82
CA LEU A 28 -19.49 0.36 -12.59
C LEU A 28 -19.30 1.86 -12.79
N HIS A 29 -20.14 2.67 -12.15
CA HIS A 29 -20.16 4.14 -12.35
C HIS A 29 -19.41 4.92 -11.27
N ARG A 30 -19.04 4.28 -10.16
CA ARG A 30 -18.36 4.93 -9.04
C ARG A 30 -17.49 3.95 -8.27
N VAL A 31 -16.25 4.38 -8.03
CA VAL A 31 -15.29 3.70 -7.17
C VAL A 31 -14.78 4.71 -6.15
N ALA A 32 -14.60 4.30 -4.90
CA ALA A 32 -13.95 5.10 -3.88
C ALA A 32 -12.72 4.32 -3.38
N THR A 33 -11.53 4.91 -3.54
CA THR A 33 -10.27 4.29 -3.13
C THR A 33 -9.68 5.12 -2.00
N ASN A 34 -9.47 4.49 -0.84
CA ASN A 34 -8.78 5.09 0.29
C ASN A 34 -7.34 4.56 0.32
N ILE A 35 -6.37 5.48 0.35
CA ILE A 35 -4.94 5.17 0.26
C ILE A 35 -4.26 5.78 1.47
N ARG A 36 -3.39 5.00 2.12
CA ARG A 36 -2.46 5.48 3.14
C ARG A 36 -1.05 5.18 2.66
N ILE A 37 -0.27 6.24 2.44
CA ILE A 37 1.13 6.15 2.03
C ILE A 37 1.99 6.42 3.26
N ASP A 38 2.94 5.53 3.52
CA ASP A 38 3.92 5.67 4.58
C ASP A 38 5.31 5.73 3.93
N ASP A 39 5.74 6.94 3.57
CA ASP A 39 7.05 7.24 2.99
C ASP A 39 7.93 7.89 4.04
N ARG A 40 8.93 7.15 4.52
CA ARG A 40 9.94 7.64 5.45
C ARG A 40 11.25 7.86 4.71
N ARG A 41 11.76 9.10 4.78
CA ARG A 41 12.99 9.52 4.10
C ARG A 41 14.20 9.60 5.02
N ASP A 42 13.96 9.44 6.31
CA ASP A 42 14.97 9.44 7.36
C ASP A 42 15.58 8.06 7.58
N GLN A 43 14.87 6.98 7.21
CA GLN A 43 15.36 5.61 7.29
C GLN A 43 14.72 4.70 6.24
N THR A 44 15.53 3.86 5.62
CA THR A 44 15.04 2.79 4.74
C THR A 44 14.30 1.75 5.57
N THR A 45 13.02 1.56 5.30
CA THR A 45 12.17 0.63 6.05
C THR A 45 11.35 -0.21 5.07
N THR A 46 11.29 -1.52 5.29
CA THR A 46 10.48 -2.47 4.50
C THR A 46 9.33 -3.05 5.31
N LEU A 47 8.32 -3.60 4.65
CA LEU A 47 7.18 -4.30 5.25
C LEU A 47 7.65 -5.43 6.18
N THR A 48 8.65 -6.19 5.73
CA THR A 48 9.27 -7.26 6.53
C THR A 48 9.87 -6.70 7.82
N SER A 49 10.63 -5.60 7.74
CA SER A 49 11.24 -4.98 8.91
C SER A 49 10.21 -4.44 9.91
N LYS A 50 9.03 -3.99 9.44
CA LYS A 50 7.91 -3.58 10.30
C LYS A 50 7.31 -4.76 11.05
N LEU A 51 7.09 -5.90 10.36
CA LEU A 51 6.58 -7.12 11.00
C LEU A 51 7.55 -7.65 12.05
N GLU A 52 8.86 -7.68 11.73
CA GLU A 52 9.91 -8.08 12.66
C GLU A 52 9.95 -7.18 13.91
N SER A 53 9.84 -5.87 13.72
CA SER A 53 9.78 -4.92 14.84
C SER A 53 8.59 -5.18 15.74
N VAL A 54 7.39 -5.41 15.18
CA VAL A 54 6.19 -5.70 15.98
C VAL A 54 6.34 -7.01 16.75
N ASN A 55 6.81 -8.08 16.09
CA ASN A 55 7.04 -9.38 16.74
C ASN A 55 8.07 -9.29 17.88
N LYS A 56 9.11 -8.47 17.71
CA LYS A 56 10.12 -8.25 18.74
C LYS A 56 9.54 -7.60 20.01
N HIS A 57 8.57 -6.69 19.86
CA HIS A 57 7.95 -6.00 20.99
C HIS A 57 6.80 -6.80 21.63
N LEU A 58 6.19 -7.74 20.89
CA LEU A 58 5.13 -8.61 21.42
C LEU A 58 5.66 -9.82 22.20
N ASN A 59 6.91 -10.24 21.93
CA ASN A 59 7.54 -11.39 22.57
C ASN A 59 8.57 -11.01 23.65
N GLN A 60 8.49 -9.77 24.16
CA GLN A 60 9.16 -9.29 25.37
C GLN A 60 8.14 -9.16 26.50
#